data_AF-A0A9D9BG40-F1
#
_entry.id   AF-A0A9D9BG40-F1
#
_cell.length_a   1.000
_cell.length_b   1.000
_cell.length_c   1.000
_cell.angle_alpha   90.00
_cell.angle_beta   90.00
_cell.angle_gamma   90.00
#
_symmetry.space_group_name_H-M   'P 1'
#
loop_
_entity.id
_entity.type
_entity.pdbx_description
1 polymer ?
#
loop_
_entity_poly.entity_id
_entity_poly.type
_entity_poly.pdbx_seq_one_letter_code
_entity_poly.pdbx_strand_id
1 'polypeptide(L)'
;MRMISTLVLSGFLLAVTLLQASAYQQFVTYRIAGKDILSITEGAHVDEDPWTLKLKVRPIGGMSDEIILESDGGFDECKQTLEYIVGSKTEYAEIVIDMNAQTMNGVLMIQCATFHGLFGDGG
;
A
#
# COMPACT_ATOMS: atom_id res chain seq x y z
N MET A 1 52.08 31.44 -19.70
CA MET A 1 51.20 30.31 -19.32
C MET A 1 50.53 30.65 -18.01
N ARG A 2 49.24 30.98 -18.02
CA ARG A 2 48.45 31.25 -16.79
C ARG A 2 47.77 29.94 -16.39
N MET A 3 48.09 29.44 -15.19
CA MET A 3 47.41 28.33 -14.52
C MET A 3 45.97 28.76 -14.21
N ILE A 4 45.06 28.52 -15.16
CA ILE A 4 43.62 28.53 -14.92
C ILE A 4 43.24 27.07 -14.61
N SER A 5 42.35 26.89 -13.64
CA SER A 5 41.48 25.71 -13.53
C SER A 5 41.95 24.53 -12.66
N THR A 6 42.04 24.74 -11.35
CA THR A 6 41.82 23.64 -10.37
C THR A 6 40.67 23.96 -9.40
N LEU A 7 40.43 25.24 -9.09
CA LEU A 7 39.36 25.67 -8.19
C LEU A 7 37.93 25.50 -8.76
N VAL A 8 37.76 25.61 -10.08
CA VAL A 8 36.44 25.52 -10.73
C VAL A 8 35.94 24.07 -10.78
N LEU A 9 36.84 23.10 -10.91
CA LEU A 9 36.49 21.68 -11.00
C LEU A 9 35.99 21.12 -9.66
N SER A 10 36.54 21.63 -8.54
CA SER A 10 36.16 21.19 -7.20
C SER A 10 34.81 21.73 -6.73
N GLY A 11 34.40 22.92 -7.20
CA GLY A 11 33.07 23.48 -6.91
C GLY A 11 31.93 22.77 -7.64
N PHE A 12 32.19 22.21 -8.83
CA PHE A 12 31.18 21.52 -9.62
C PHE A 12 30.83 20.14 -9.08
N LEU A 13 31.81 19.42 -8.51
CA LEU A 13 31.60 18.11 -7.88
C LEU A 13 30.74 18.20 -6.60
N LEU A 14 30.82 19.31 -5.85
CA LEU A 14 30.02 19.52 -4.64
C LEU A 14 28.54 19.85 -4.95
N ALA A 15 28.26 20.42 -6.13
CA ALA A 15 26.90 20.77 -6.54
C ALA A 15 26.08 19.56 -6.98
N VAL A 16 26.71 18.51 -7.51
CA VAL A 16 26.02 17.29 -7.98
C VAL A 16 25.56 16.41 -6.82
N THR A 17 26.24 16.43 -5.67
CA THR A 17 25.84 15.65 -4.48
C THR A 17 24.64 16.23 -3.73
N LEU A 18 24.19 17.44 -4.08
CA LEU A 18 23.02 18.10 -3.45
C LEU A 18 21.72 17.88 -4.23
N LEU A 19 21.76 17.20 -5.38
CA LEU A 19 20.56 16.66 -6.01
C LEU A 19 20.08 15.49 -5.16
N GLN A 20 19.33 15.80 -4.09
CA GLN A 20 18.55 14.80 -3.38
C GLN A 20 17.65 14.15 -4.42
N ALA A 21 17.95 12.89 -4.76
CA ALA A 21 17.00 12.06 -5.47
C ALA A 21 15.76 11.99 -4.58
N SER A 22 14.70 12.69 -4.96
CA SER A 22 13.41 12.50 -4.34
C SER A 22 13.05 11.04 -4.56
N ALA A 23 13.11 10.23 -3.50
CA ALA A 23 12.60 8.88 -3.55
C ALA A 23 11.10 9.01 -3.83
N TYR A 24 10.71 8.67 -5.05
CA TYR A 24 9.32 8.55 -5.42
C TYR A 24 8.68 7.56 -4.46
N GLN A 25 7.54 7.86 -3.86
CA GLN A 25 6.81 6.94 -2.98
C GLN A 25 5.49 6.58 -3.64
N GLN A 26 5.20 5.29 -3.76
CA GLN A 26 4.03 4.79 -4.48
C GLN A 26 3.07 4.10 -3.51
N PHE A 27 1.92 4.72 -3.29
CA PHE A 27 0.86 4.13 -2.47
C PHE A 27 -0.29 3.60 -3.33
N VAL A 28 -0.81 2.44 -2.94
CA VAL A 28 -2.07 1.92 -3.45
C VAL A 28 -3.07 1.92 -2.30
N THR A 29 -4.25 2.50 -2.54
CA THR A 29 -5.31 2.59 -1.55
C THR A 29 -6.54 1.82 -2.01
N TYR A 30 -6.98 0.88 -1.18
CA TYR A 30 -8.23 0.16 -1.35
C TYR A 30 -9.25 0.67 -0.34
N ARG A 31 -10.46 0.96 -0.81
CA ARG A 31 -11.61 1.28 0.05
C ARG A 31 -12.69 0.24 -0.20
N ILE A 32 -12.90 -0.63 0.77
CA ILE A 32 -13.74 -1.82 0.62
C ILE A 32 -14.90 -1.72 1.61
N ALA A 33 -16.11 -1.60 1.08
CA ALA A 33 -17.32 -1.55 1.91
C ALA A 33 -17.56 -2.92 2.57
N GLY A 34 -17.95 -2.91 3.85
CA GLY A 34 -18.22 -4.14 4.60
C GLY A 34 -19.27 -5.04 3.93
N LYS A 35 -20.33 -4.43 3.38
CA LYS A 35 -21.41 -5.11 2.63
C LYS A 35 -20.96 -5.84 1.36
N ASP A 36 -19.80 -5.49 0.84
CA ASP A 36 -19.26 -6.03 -0.41
C ASP A 36 -18.19 -7.09 -0.16
N ILE A 37 -17.73 -7.30 1.07
CA ILE A 37 -16.80 -8.38 1.41
C ILE A 37 -17.54 -9.71 1.42
N LEU A 38 -17.07 -10.66 0.61
CA LEU A 38 -17.64 -12.01 0.48
C LEU A 38 -16.81 -13.06 1.23
N SER A 39 -15.48 -12.96 1.17
CA SER A 39 -14.58 -13.82 1.94
C SER A 39 -13.19 -13.19 2.09
N ILE A 40 -12.49 -13.57 3.15
CA ILE A 40 -11.14 -13.13 3.49
C ILE A 40 -10.30 -14.39 3.72
N THR A 41 -9.22 -14.55 2.97
CA THR A 41 -8.38 -15.75 3.03
C THR A 41 -6.91 -15.36 2.99
N GLU A 42 -6.12 -15.85 3.94
CA GLU A 42 -4.66 -15.72 3.87
C GLU A 42 -4.09 -16.66 2.81
N GLY A 43 -3.13 -16.16 2.04
CA GLY A 43 -2.31 -16.99 1.17
C GLY A 43 -1.37 -17.88 1.98
N ALA A 44 -0.85 -18.92 1.34
CA ALA A 44 0.27 -19.66 1.90
C ALA A 44 1.49 -18.74 1.96
N HIS A 45 2.11 -18.63 3.13
CA HIS A 45 3.37 -17.91 3.29
C HIS A 45 4.53 -18.91 3.22
N VAL A 46 5.54 -18.56 2.43
CA VAL A 46 6.85 -19.21 2.39
C VAL A 46 7.85 -18.15 2.86
N ASP A 47 8.84 -18.51 3.68
CA ASP A 47 9.66 -17.55 4.47
C ASP A 47 10.21 -16.32 3.71
N GLU A 48 10.48 -16.43 2.41
CA GLU A 48 11.02 -15.33 1.58
C GLU A 48 9.95 -14.55 0.78
N ASP A 49 8.73 -15.07 0.68
CA ASP A 49 7.63 -14.45 -0.07
C ASP A 49 6.85 -13.47 0.83
N PRO A 50 6.30 -12.37 0.29
CA PRO A 50 5.45 -11.48 1.07
C PRO A 50 4.20 -12.22 1.57
N TRP A 51 3.68 -11.78 2.71
CA TRP A 51 2.37 -12.25 3.16
C TRP A 51 1.33 -11.87 2.14
N THR A 52 0.33 -12.73 1.95
CA THR A 52 -0.75 -12.49 0.99
C THR A 52 -2.10 -12.53 1.69
N LEU A 53 -2.97 -11.56 1.40
CA LEU A 53 -4.38 -11.58 1.79
C LEU A 53 -5.26 -11.50 0.55
N LYS A 54 -6.12 -12.50 0.36
CA LYS A 54 -7.08 -12.58 -0.73
C LYS A 54 -8.46 -12.17 -0.24
N LEU A 55 -9.02 -11.15 -0.90
CA LEU A 55 -10.34 -10.63 -0.62
C LEU A 55 -11.24 -10.94 -1.81
N LYS A 56 -12.27 -11.73 -1.58
CA LYS A 56 -13.36 -11.86 -2.55
C LYS A 56 -14.37 -10.78 -2.25
N VAL A 57 -14.68 -9.95 -3.25
CA VAL A 57 -15.60 -8.83 -3.13
C VAL A 57 -16.72 -8.93 -4.16
N ARG A 58 -17.86 -8.33 -3.84
CA ARG A 58 -18.93 -8.17 -4.82
C ARG A 58 -18.44 -7.21 -5.92
N PRO A 59 -18.40 -7.63 -7.18
CA PRO A 59 -17.96 -6.76 -8.25
C PRO A 59 -18.95 -5.60 -8.43
N ILE A 60 -18.44 -4.37 -8.38
CA ILE A 60 -19.20 -3.14 -8.66
C ILE A 60 -18.43 -2.37 -9.74
N GLY A 61 -19.13 -1.88 -10.75
CA GLY A 61 -18.55 -0.92 -11.71
C GLY A 61 -17.31 -1.43 -12.47
N GLY A 62 -17.23 -2.72 -12.79
CA GLY A 62 -16.10 -3.31 -13.53
C GLY A 62 -14.89 -3.69 -12.67
N MET A 63 -14.99 -3.60 -11.34
CA MET A 63 -13.98 -4.11 -10.42
C MET A 63 -13.89 -5.65 -10.48
N SER A 64 -12.66 -6.18 -10.37
CA SER A 64 -12.40 -7.61 -10.15
C SER A 64 -13.18 -8.13 -8.94
N ASP A 65 -13.65 -9.37 -8.99
CA ASP A 65 -14.29 -10.04 -7.85
C ASP A 65 -13.27 -10.55 -6.83
N GLU A 66 -11.98 -10.50 -7.14
CA GLU A 66 -10.87 -10.84 -6.27
C GLU A 66 -9.83 -9.71 -6.22
N ILE A 67 -9.41 -9.36 -5.00
CA ILE A 67 -8.31 -8.44 -4.71
C ILE A 67 -7.25 -9.25 -3.95
N ILE A 68 -6.01 -9.21 -4.43
CA ILE A 68 -4.85 -9.83 -3.78
C ILE A 68 -3.99 -8.71 -3.22
N LEU A 69 -3.75 -8.75 -1.91
CA LEU A 69 -2.90 -7.80 -1.18
C LEU A 69 -1.63 -8.50 -0.74
N GLU A 70 -0.51 -7.80 -0.84
CA GLU A 70 0.81 -8.30 -0.43
C GLU A 70 1.44 -7.37 0.62
N SER A 71 2.20 -7.92 1.56
CA SER A 71 2.87 -7.16 2.62
C SER A 71 4.00 -7.95 3.27
N ASP A 72 5.15 -7.33 3.48
CA ASP A 72 6.24 -7.91 4.29
C ASP A 72 5.96 -7.85 5.81
N GLY A 73 4.89 -7.16 6.23
CA GLY A 73 4.52 -6.94 7.64
C GLY A 73 3.40 -7.83 8.17
N GLY A 74 2.91 -8.81 7.39
CA GLY A 74 1.75 -9.62 7.76
C GLY A 74 0.41 -8.90 7.60
N PHE A 75 -0.68 -9.62 7.86
CA PHE A 75 -2.05 -9.14 7.70
C PHE A 75 -2.99 -9.44 8.88
N ASP A 76 -2.50 -10.00 9.99
CA ASP A 76 -3.36 -10.49 11.09
C ASP A 76 -4.36 -9.44 11.60
N GLU A 77 -3.88 -8.23 11.91
CA GLU A 77 -4.73 -7.13 12.39
C GLU A 77 -5.70 -6.63 11.30
N CYS A 78 -5.23 -6.59 10.05
CA CYS A 78 -6.06 -6.15 8.94
C CYS A 78 -7.18 -7.17 8.65
N LYS A 79 -6.86 -8.46 8.70
CA LYS A 79 -7.84 -9.53 8.56
C LYS A 79 -8.91 -9.43 9.65
N GLN A 80 -8.52 -9.27 10.92
CA GLN A 80 -9.48 -9.08 12.01
C GLN A 80 -10.38 -7.86 11.77
N THR A 81 -9.80 -6.75 11.31
CA THR A 81 -10.53 -5.53 10.96
C THR A 81 -11.55 -5.79 9.84
N LEU A 82 -11.13 -6.50 8.80
CA LEU A 82 -11.98 -6.84 7.66
C LEU A 82 -13.09 -7.82 8.05
N GLU A 83 -12.77 -8.85 8.83
CA GLU A 83 -13.73 -9.85 9.36
C GLU A 83 -14.79 -9.18 10.23
N TYR A 84 -14.39 -8.19 11.04
CA TYR A 84 -15.31 -7.43 11.88
C TYR A 84 -16.35 -6.65 11.08
N ILE A 85 -15.97 -6.05 9.93
CA ILE A 85 -16.89 -5.22 9.14
C ILE A 85 -17.69 -6.01 8.09
N VAL A 86 -17.47 -7.32 7.92
CA VAL A 86 -18.19 -8.12 6.91
C VAL A 86 -19.71 -7.97 7.09
N GLY A 87 -20.39 -7.62 6.00
CA GLY A 87 -21.84 -7.41 5.99
C GLY A 87 -22.30 -6.06 6.57
N SER A 88 -21.39 -5.23 7.09
CA SER A 88 -21.74 -3.90 7.58
C SER A 88 -22.23 -2.99 6.45
N LYS A 89 -23.36 -2.32 6.67
CA LYS A 89 -23.97 -1.40 5.70
C LYS A 89 -23.39 0.02 5.76
N THR A 90 -22.66 0.33 6.83
CA THR A 90 -22.22 1.71 7.10
C THR A 90 -20.71 1.85 7.20
N GLU A 91 -20.00 0.73 7.41
CA GLU A 91 -18.55 0.70 7.57
C GLU A 91 -17.83 0.28 6.30
N TYR A 92 -16.60 0.74 6.18
CA TYR A 92 -15.65 0.30 5.17
C TYR A 92 -14.24 0.29 5.73
N ALA A 93 -13.40 -0.57 5.17
CA ALA A 93 -11.97 -0.57 5.44
C ALA A 93 -11.24 0.29 4.41
N GLU A 94 -10.31 1.11 4.87
CA GLU A 94 -9.27 1.70 4.04
C GLU A 94 -7.95 1.00 4.29
N ILE A 95 -7.41 0.39 3.23
CA ILE A 95 -6.13 -0.33 3.24
C ILE A 95 -5.16 0.47 2.39
N VAL A 96 -4.00 0.79 2.94
CA VAL A 96 -2.94 1.51 2.23
C VAL A 96 -1.69 0.65 2.20
N ILE A 97 -1.20 0.39 1.00
CA ILE A 97 0.02 -0.38 0.75
C ILE A 97 1.04 0.53 0.10
N ASP A 98 2.23 0.58 0.71
CA ASP A 98 3.42 1.16 0.12
C ASP A 98 4.06 0.12 -0.81
N MET A 99 4.07 0.42 -2.11
CA MET A 99 4.59 -0.44 -3.17
C MET A 99 6.09 -0.26 -3.42
N ASN A 100 6.75 0.58 -2.65
CA ASN A 100 8.19 0.74 -2.68
C ASN A 100 8.79 0.95 -1.30
N ALA A 101 8.24 0.20 -0.34
CA ALA A 101 8.73 0.15 1.02
C ALA A 101 10.19 -0.33 1.06
N GLN A 102 10.93 0.10 2.07
CA GLN A 102 12.30 -0.38 2.31
C GLN A 102 12.30 -1.72 3.06
N THR A 103 11.61 -2.71 2.50
CA THR A 103 11.49 -4.08 3.01
C THR A 103 12.06 -5.07 1.98
N MET A 104 11.99 -6.38 2.26
CA MET A 104 12.66 -7.41 1.46
C MET A 104 12.07 -7.52 0.05
N ASN A 105 10.74 -7.48 -0.05
CA ASN A 105 10.00 -7.56 -1.32
C ASN A 105 9.54 -6.19 -1.82
N GLY A 106 9.83 -5.12 -1.08
CA GLY A 106 9.49 -3.75 -1.46
C GLY A 106 8.02 -3.38 -1.29
N VAL A 107 7.24 -4.21 -0.58
CA VAL A 107 5.81 -4.02 -0.37
C VAL A 107 5.45 -4.10 1.11
N LEU A 108 4.73 -3.09 1.62
CA LEU A 108 4.32 -3.05 3.02
C LEU A 108 2.93 -2.43 3.17
N MET A 109 2.02 -3.15 3.82
CA MET A 109 0.78 -2.56 4.29
C MET A 109 1.09 -1.61 5.45
N ILE A 110 0.81 -0.32 5.27
CA ILE A 110 1.08 0.72 6.27
C ILE A 110 -0.19 1.16 7.01
N GLN A 111 -1.37 0.80 6.49
CA GLN A 111 -2.65 1.10 7.13
C GLN A 111 -3.70 0.06 6.77
N CYS A 112 -4.50 -0.32 7.77
CA CYS A 112 -5.77 -1.00 7.58
C CYS A 112 -6.71 -0.55 8.72
N ALA A 113 -7.69 0.29 8.41
CA ALA A 113 -8.54 0.91 9.41
C ALA A 113 -10.00 1.00 8.96
N THR A 114 -10.92 0.93 9.92
CA THR A 114 -12.36 1.05 9.69
C THR A 114 -12.80 2.51 9.75
N PHE A 115 -13.65 2.89 8.81
CA PHE A 115 -14.29 4.19 8.72
C PHE A 115 -15.79 4.03 8.45
N HIS A 116 -16.55 5.10 8.66
CA HIS A 116 -18.00 5.12 8.46
C HIS A 116 -18.41 6.09 7.35
N GLY A 117 -19.53 5.79 6.69
CA GLY A 117 -20.30 6.80 5.96
C GLY A 117 -19.88 7.10 4.52
N LEU A 118 -18.83 6.46 3.98
CA LEU A 118 -18.47 6.62 2.56
C LEU A 118 -19.41 5.87 1.61
N PHE A 119 -19.89 4.70 2.02
CA PHE A 119 -20.76 3.82 1.22
C PHE A 119 -22.18 3.69 1.79
N GLY A 120 -22.55 4.62 2.67
CA GLY A 120 -23.88 4.65 3.27
C GLY A 120 -24.94 4.66 2.17
N ASP A 121 -25.97 3.84 2.36
CA ASP A 121 -27.18 3.95 1.56
C ASP A 121 -27.74 5.34 1.87
N GLY A 122 -27.58 6.30 0.95
CA GLY A 122 -28.21 7.61 1.11
C GLY A 122 -29.68 7.39 1.45
N GLY A 123 -30.08 7.84 2.64
CA GLY A 123 -31.50 7.87 3.02
C GLY A 123 -32.30 8.74 2.08
#